data_AF-A0A7C3JUV7-F1
#
_entry.id   AF-A0A7C3JUV7-F1
#
_cell.length_a   1.000
_cell.length_b   1.000
_cell.length_c   1.000
_cell.angle_alpha   90.00
_cell.angle_beta   90.00
_cell.angle_gamma   90.00
#
_symmetry.space_group_name_H-M   'P 1'
#
loop_
_entity.id
_entity.type
_entity.pdbx_description
1 polymer ?
#
loop_
_entity_poly.entity_id
_entity_poly.type
_entity_poly.pdbx_seq_one_letter_code
_entity_poly.pdbx_strand_id
1 'polypeptide(L)'
;MGFDARELFATLAEKERIKGHHSPEGRAIRVLSRALSGWAGGGLSGRDVVVLCHQAVEDWLKTRLKRSPWSAQTTAALAAAAVKDRLITRWDAARLQELANLRVRGVDEARLAKAEVEEALEFCLQLIEKHW
;
A
#
# COMPACT_ATOMS: atom_id res chain seq x y z
N MET A 1 0.61 9.03 17.46
CA MET A 1 -0.81 8.74 17.16
C MET A 1 -1.00 7.25 17.27
N GLY A 2 -2.07 6.78 17.90
CA GLY A 2 -2.38 5.35 17.95
C GLY A 2 -3.09 4.93 16.68
N PHE A 3 -2.81 3.72 16.18
CA PHE A 3 -3.48 3.15 15.03
C PHE A 3 -4.98 2.98 15.30
N ASP A 4 -5.83 3.77 14.64
CA ASP A 4 -7.29 3.63 14.69
C ASP A 4 -7.81 3.03 13.37
N ALA A 5 -7.95 1.71 13.38
CA ALA A 5 -8.46 0.98 12.22
C ALA A 5 -9.88 1.39 11.81
N ARG A 6 -10.73 1.84 12.75
CA ARG A 6 -12.12 2.23 12.45
C ARG A 6 -12.15 3.57 11.74
N GLU A 7 -11.37 4.54 12.22
CA GLU A 7 -11.22 5.83 11.57
C GLU A 7 -10.67 5.65 10.15
N LEU A 8 -9.58 4.89 10.00
CA LEU A 8 -8.98 4.59 8.70
C LEU A 8 -9.98 3.92 7.74
N PHE A 9 -10.79 2.98 8.22
CA PHE A 9 -11.77 2.28 7.39
C PHE A 9 -12.91 3.20 6.93
N ALA A 10 -13.44 4.05 7.83
CA ALA A 10 -14.48 5.02 7.49
C ALA A 10 -14.00 6.00 6.42
N THR A 11 -12.76 6.49 6.56
CA THR A 11 -12.14 7.36 5.56
C THR A 11 -11.95 6.66 4.22
N LEU A 12 -11.59 5.37 4.22
CA LEU A 12 -11.40 4.60 2.98
C LEU A 12 -12.69 4.35 2.20
N ALA A 13 -13.77 3.99 2.90
CA ALA A 13 -15.06 3.74 2.28
C ALA A 13 -15.61 5.00 1.58
N GLU A 14 -15.48 6.16 2.23
CA GLU A 14 -15.89 7.43 1.64
C GLU A 14 -15.00 7.81 0.44
N LYS A 15 -13.69 7.55 0.54
CA LYS A 15 -12.77 7.77 -0.59
C LYS A 15 -13.11 6.87 -1.78
N GLU A 16 -13.35 5.57 -1.59
CA GLU A 16 -13.72 4.66 -2.69
C GLU A 16 -15.00 5.14 -3.40
N ARG A 17 -15.99 5.62 -2.63
CA ARG A 17 -17.23 6.21 -3.16
C ARG A 17 -16.95 7.41 -4.07
N ILE A 18 -16.03 8.29 -3.68
CA ILE A 18 -15.67 9.50 -4.44
C ILE A 18 -14.85 9.18 -5.70
N LYS A 19 -13.86 8.28 -5.64
CA LYS A 19 -12.99 7.98 -6.79
C LYS A 19 -13.64 7.13 -7.87
N GLY A 20 -14.69 6.41 -7.48
CA GLY A 20 -15.27 5.37 -8.32
C GLY A 20 -14.47 4.07 -8.27
N HIS A 21 -15.21 2.96 -8.26
CA HIS A 21 -14.73 1.60 -8.00
C HIS A 21 -13.75 1.05 -9.05
N HIS A 22 -13.68 1.68 -10.22
CA HIS A 22 -12.82 1.28 -11.34
C HIS A 22 -11.59 2.16 -11.52
N SER A 23 -11.43 3.24 -10.74
CA SER A 23 -10.22 4.05 -10.76
C SER A 23 -9.00 3.27 -10.23
N PRO A 24 -7.77 3.62 -10.64
CA PRO A 24 -6.56 3.06 -10.07
C PRO A 24 -6.53 3.19 -8.54
N GLU A 25 -6.93 4.36 -8.03
CA GLU A 25 -6.97 4.70 -6.61
C GLU A 25 -8.04 3.86 -5.89
N GLY A 26 -9.25 3.75 -6.45
CA GLY A 26 -10.34 2.95 -5.88
C GLY A 26 -9.98 1.47 -5.78
N ARG A 27 -9.29 0.91 -6.79
CA ARG A 27 -8.78 -0.47 -6.72
C ARG A 27 -7.75 -0.66 -5.62
N ALA A 28 -6.79 0.26 -5.50
CA ALA A 28 -5.75 0.21 -4.48
C ALA A 28 -6.36 0.35 -3.06
N ILE A 29 -7.28 1.29 -2.88
CA ILE A 29 -8.05 1.47 -1.65
C ILE A 29 -8.77 0.18 -1.27
N ARG A 30 -9.44 -0.50 -2.19
CA ARG A 30 -10.16 -1.75 -1.89
C ARG A 30 -9.23 -2.85 -1.36
N VAL A 31 -8.03 -2.97 -1.94
CA VAL A 31 -7.03 -3.94 -1.47
C VAL A 31 -6.55 -3.56 -0.06
N LEU A 32 -6.27 -2.28 0.19
CA LEU A 32 -5.87 -1.80 1.52
C LEU A 32 -6.98 -1.94 2.57
N SER A 33 -8.24 -1.70 2.20
CA SER A 33 -9.40 -1.93 3.08
C SER A 33 -9.51 -3.40 3.48
N ARG A 34 -9.24 -4.34 2.56
CA ARG A 34 -9.19 -5.78 2.88
C ARG A 34 -8.04 -6.11 3.83
N ALA A 35 -6.86 -5.54 3.59
CA ALA A 35 -5.70 -5.72 4.45
C ALA A 35 -5.98 -5.19 5.87
N LEU A 36 -6.58 -4.00 5.97
CA LEU A 36 -6.95 -3.35 7.22
C LEU A 36 -8.00 -4.16 8.00
N SER A 37 -9.09 -4.58 7.36
CA SER A 37 -10.13 -5.40 8.01
C SER A 37 -9.60 -6.76 8.45
N GLY A 38 -8.79 -7.41 7.61
CA GLY A 38 -8.17 -8.68 7.94
C GLY A 38 -7.19 -8.57 9.11
N TRP A 39 -6.42 -7.49 9.18
CA TRP A 39 -5.54 -7.19 10.30
C TRP A 39 -6.32 -6.93 11.59
N ALA A 40 -7.27 -6.00 11.56
CA ALA A 40 -8.05 -5.60 12.73
C ALA A 40 -8.90 -6.75 13.30
N GLY A 41 -9.40 -7.62 12.42
CA GLY A 41 -10.15 -8.83 12.82
C GLY A 41 -9.28 -10.02 13.22
N GLY A 42 -7.95 -9.91 13.15
CA GLY A 42 -7.02 -11.02 13.42
C GLY A 42 -7.09 -12.16 12.40
N GLY A 43 -7.71 -11.93 11.25
CA GLY A 43 -7.88 -12.91 10.17
C GLY A 43 -6.72 -12.97 9.17
N LEU A 44 -5.82 -11.99 9.21
CA LEU A 44 -4.60 -11.97 8.41
C LEU A 44 -3.37 -11.87 9.31
N SER A 45 -2.30 -12.57 8.93
CA SER A 45 -1.00 -12.38 9.57
C SER A 45 -0.38 -11.04 9.15
N GLY A 46 0.56 -10.53 9.95
CA GLY A 46 1.28 -9.30 9.59
C GLY A 46 1.99 -9.40 8.24
N ARG A 47 2.48 -10.60 7.90
CA ARG A 47 3.07 -10.90 6.59
C ARG A 47 2.07 -10.72 5.46
N ASP A 48 0.86 -11.28 5.60
CA ASP A 48 -0.18 -11.18 4.57
C ASP A 48 -0.58 -9.72 4.35
N VAL A 49 -0.68 -8.95 5.43
CA VAL A 49 -1.00 -7.52 5.38
C VAL A 49 0.07 -6.74 4.63
N VAL A 50 1.35 -6.96 4.92
CA VAL A 50 2.47 -6.30 4.21
C VAL A 50 2.51 -6.69 2.73
N VAL A 51 2.21 -7.94 2.39
CA VAL A 51 2.10 -8.39 1.00
C VAL A 51 0.97 -7.65 0.27
N LEU A 52 -0.21 -7.53 0.89
CA LEU A 52 -1.33 -6.78 0.32
C LEU A 52 -1.02 -5.30 0.16
N CYS A 53 -0.34 -4.69 1.13
CA CYS A 53 0.14 -3.31 1.05
C CYS A 53 1.05 -3.10 -0.16
N HIS A 54 2.05 -3.98 -0.31
CA HIS A 54 2.98 -3.93 -1.42
C HIS A 54 2.27 -4.12 -2.77
N GLN A 55 1.39 -5.11 -2.88
CA GLN A 55 0.62 -5.38 -4.10
C GLN A 55 -0.25 -4.18 -4.50
N ALA A 56 -0.95 -3.58 -3.54
CA ALA A 56 -1.82 -2.43 -3.79
C ALA A 56 -1.05 -1.25 -4.39
N VAL A 57 0.12 -0.92 -3.82
CA VAL A 57 0.94 0.19 -4.32
C VAL A 57 1.60 -0.16 -5.66
N GLU A 58 2.07 -1.40 -5.84
CA GLU A 58 2.67 -1.84 -7.10
C GLU A 58 1.67 -1.73 -8.27
N ASP A 59 0.46 -2.23 -8.09
CA ASP A 59 -0.60 -2.17 -9.11
C ASP A 59 -1.05 -0.73 -9.39
N TRP A 60 -1.11 0.10 -8.35
CA TRP A 60 -1.39 1.52 -8.48
C TRP A 60 -0.30 2.22 -9.31
N LEU A 61 0.98 2.03 -8.97
CA LEU A 61 2.11 2.61 -9.71
C LEU A 61 2.16 2.11 -11.15
N LYS A 62 1.98 0.81 -11.39
CA LYS A 62 1.89 0.23 -12.74
C LYS A 62 0.80 0.92 -13.55
N THR A 63 -0.38 1.12 -12.97
CA THR A 63 -1.48 1.79 -13.65
C THR A 63 -1.16 3.26 -13.95
N ARG A 64 -0.65 4.01 -12.97
CA ARG A 64 -0.29 5.43 -13.12
C ARG A 64 0.80 5.65 -14.17
N LEU A 65 1.76 4.74 -14.23
CA LEU A 65 2.85 4.72 -15.22
C LEU A 65 2.46 4.08 -16.56
N LYS A 66 1.18 3.72 -16.75
CA LYS A 66 0.66 3.05 -17.96
C LYS A 66 1.47 1.78 -18.33
N ARG A 67 1.88 1.02 -17.32
CA ARG A 67 2.56 -0.27 -17.47
C ARG A 67 1.53 -1.40 -17.47
N SER A 68 1.90 -2.49 -18.13
CA SER A 68 1.13 -3.73 -18.06
C SER A 68 1.05 -4.21 -16.61
N PRO A 69 -0.10 -4.72 -16.15
CA PRO A 69 -0.22 -5.39 -14.85
C PRO A 69 0.81 -6.53 -14.68
N TRP A 70 1.14 -7.19 -15.79
CA TRP A 70 2.09 -8.30 -15.88
C TRP A 70 3.56 -7.86 -16.02
N SER A 71 3.84 -6.56 -15.89
CA SER A 71 5.21 -6.07 -15.97
C SER A 71 6.05 -6.68 -14.85
N ALA A 72 7.19 -7.27 -15.22
CA ALA A 72 8.20 -7.81 -14.31
C ALA A 72 9.10 -6.71 -13.70
N GLN A 73 8.76 -5.43 -13.87
CA GLN A 73 9.51 -4.34 -13.25
C GLN A 73 9.43 -4.45 -11.73
N THR A 74 10.57 -4.30 -11.08
CA THR A 74 10.65 -4.29 -9.62
C THR A 74 10.01 -3.03 -9.04
N THR A 75 9.56 -3.08 -7.79
CA THR A 75 9.04 -1.92 -7.06
C THR A 75 10.02 -0.74 -7.07
N ALA A 76 11.32 -1.03 -6.94
CA ALA A 76 12.35 0.00 -7.02
C ALA A 76 12.38 0.70 -8.39
N ALA A 77 12.25 -0.07 -9.48
CA ALA A 77 12.18 0.50 -10.83
C ALA A 77 10.90 1.32 -11.05
N LEU A 78 9.76 0.82 -10.56
CA LEU A 78 8.48 1.54 -10.61
C LEU A 78 8.53 2.83 -9.79
N ALA A 79 9.09 2.80 -8.57
CA ALA A 79 9.24 3.97 -7.71
C ALA A 79 10.17 5.01 -8.35
N ALA A 80 11.31 4.59 -8.93
CA ALA A 80 12.22 5.50 -9.63
C ALA A 80 11.53 6.17 -10.83
N ALA A 81 10.75 5.42 -11.61
CA ALA A 81 9.97 5.97 -12.72
C ALA A 81 8.88 6.93 -12.22
N ALA A 82 8.17 6.58 -11.14
CA ALA A 82 7.13 7.42 -10.55
C ALA A 82 7.68 8.73 -9.99
N VAL A 83 8.88 8.74 -9.39
CA VAL A 83 9.57 9.96 -8.99
C VAL A 83 9.92 10.82 -10.20
N LYS A 84 10.44 10.22 -11.27
CA LYS A 84 10.79 10.93 -12.51
C LYS A 84 9.57 11.62 -13.13
N ASP A 85 8.43 10.93 -13.13
CA ASP A 85 7.15 11.43 -13.65
C ASP A 85 6.39 12.30 -12.64
N ARG A 86 7.00 12.59 -11.47
CA ARG A 86 6.43 13.42 -10.38
C ARG A 86 5.09 12.88 -9.83
N LEU A 87 4.88 11.57 -9.93
CA LEU A 87 3.71 10.88 -9.37
C LEU A 87 3.85 10.61 -7.87
N ILE A 88 5.08 10.53 -7.37
CA ILE A 88 5.41 10.42 -5.94
C ILE A 88 6.69 11.23 -5.65
N THR A 89 6.96 11.52 -4.39
CA THR A 89 8.22 12.17 -3.99
C THR A 89 9.35 11.18 -3.78
N ARG A 90 10.60 11.67 -3.68
CA ARG A 90 11.76 10.84 -3.32
C ARG A 90 11.63 10.22 -1.93
N TRP A 91 10.99 10.92 -0.99
CA TRP A 91 10.71 10.42 0.36
C TRP A 91 9.73 9.25 0.32
N ASP A 92 8.69 9.34 -0.51
CA ASP A 92 7.74 8.25 -0.71
C ASP A 92 8.43 7.01 -1.30
N ALA A 93 9.34 7.21 -2.27
CA ALA A 93 10.11 6.12 -2.85
C ALA A 93 11.04 5.44 -1.83
N ALA A 94 11.66 6.20 -0.91
CA ALA A 94 12.46 5.64 0.17
C ALA A 94 11.60 4.79 1.12
N ARG A 95 10.43 5.30 1.53
CA ARG A 95 9.48 4.55 2.36
C ARG A 95 8.93 3.30 1.66
N LEU A 96 8.75 3.32 0.34
CA LEU A 96 8.41 2.12 -0.43
C LEU A 96 9.53 1.07 -0.42
N GLN A 97 10.79 1.51 -0.42
CA GLN A 97 11.92 0.58 -0.28
C GLN A 97 11.94 -0.05 1.12
N GLU A 98 11.62 0.70 2.17
CA GLU A 98 11.46 0.16 3.53
C GLU A 98 10.34 -0.88 3.60
N LEU A 99 9.20 -0.61 2.97
CA LEU A 99 8.10 -1.58 2.84
C LEU A 99 8.53 -2.85 2.10
N ALA A 100 9.30 -2.72 1.01
CA ALA A 100 9.84 -3.85 0.28
C ALA A 100 10.80 -4.69 1.15
N ASN A 101 11.65 -4.03 1.95
CA ASN A 101 12.55 -4.71 2.88
C ASN A 101 11.77 -5.42 3.99
N LEU A 102 10.72 -4.80 4.53
CA LEU A 102 9.83 -5.40 5.51
C LEU A 102 9.13 -6.65 4.96
N ARG A 103 8.72 -6.61 3.68
CA ARG A 103 8.15 -7.78 2.99
C ARG A 103 9.15 -8.92 2.91
N VAL A 104 10.41 -8.66 2.55
CA VAL A 104 11.46 -9.69 2.48
C VAL A 104 11.71 -10.26 3.87
N ARG A 105 11.88 -9.41 4.89
CA ARG A 105 12.03 -9.85 6.29
C ARG A 105 10.87 -10.70 6.76
N GLY A 106 9.62 -10.37 6.42
CA GLY A 106 8.45 -11.17 6.76
C GLY A 106 8.38 -12.55 6.08
N VAL A 107 9.22 -12.81 5.07
CA VAL A 107 9.40 -14.15 4.50
C VAL A 107 10.31 -15.00 5.39
N ASP A 108 11.37 -14.40 5.93
CA ASP A 108 12.43 -15.07 6.69
C ASP A 108 12.15 -15.13 8.21
N GLU A 109 11.50 -14.10 8.76
CA GLU A 109 11.16 -13.98 10.19
C GLU A 109 9.73 -14.49 10.46
N ALA A 110 9.58 -15.29 11.53
CA ALA A 110 8.31 -15.93 11.87
C ALA A 110 7.20 -14.95 12.31
N ARG A 111 7.53 -13.70 12.67
CA ARG A 111 6.54 -12.71 13.12
C ARG A 111 7.04 -11.28 13.00
N LEU A 112 6.35 -10.47 12.19
CA LEU A 112 6.53 -9.01 12.15
C LEU A 112 5.94 -8.35 13.40
N ALA A 113 6.53 -7.25 13.84
CA ALA A 113 5.98 -6.50 14.96
C ALA A 113 4.66 -5.82 14.57
N LYS A 114 3.73 -5.73 15.52
CA LYS A 114 2.41 -5.10 15.30
C LYS A 114 2.54 -3.68 14.74
N ALA A 115 3.44 -2.89 15.33
CA ALA A 115 3.69 -1.51 14.91
C ALA A 115 4.20 -1.41 13.46
N GLU A 116 5.10 -2.31 13.02
CA GLU A 116 5.62 -2.30 11.64
C GLU A 116 4.50 -2.54 10.61
N VAL A 117 3.55 -3.42 10.94
CA VAL A 117 2.39 -3.74 10.07
C VAL A 117 1.42 -2.56 10.00
N GLU A 118 1.14 -1.93 11.15
CA GLU A 118 0.25 -0.77 11.25
C GLU A 118 0.85 0.45 10.53
N GLU A 119 2.14 0.73 10.71
CA GLU A 119 2.85 1.78 10.00
C GLU A 119 2.86 1.55 8.48
N ALA A 120 3.02 0.31 8.03
CA ALA A 120 2.95 -0.04 6.61
C ALA A 120 1.57 0.25 6.00
N LEU A 121 0.50 -0.11 6.72
CA LEU A 121 -0.88 0.18 6.33
C LEU A 121 -1.12 1.69 6.23
N GLU A 122 -0.78 2.44 7.29
CA GLU A 122 -0.94 3.89 7.34
C GLU A 122 -0.18 4.58 6.20
N PHE A 123 1.07 4.18 5.97
CA PHE A 123 1.89 4.73 4.91
C PHE A 123 1.26 4.53 3.52
N CYS A 124 0.85 3.31 3.18
CA CYS A 124 0.25 3.02 1.87
C CYS A 124 -1.05 3.81 1.65
N LEU A 125 -1.85 3.97 2.70
CA LEU A 125 -3.08 4.75 2.67
C LEU A 125 -2.81 6.24 2.41
N GLN A 126 -1.88 6.81 3.19
CA GLN A 126 -1.47 8.21 3.04
C GLN A 126 -0.83 8.48 1.68
N LEU A 127 -0.06 7.52 1.14
CA LEU A 127 0.58 7.65 -0.16
C LEU A 127 -0.44 7.84 -1.29
N ILE A 128 -1.45 6.96 -1.33
CA ILE A 128 -2.52 7.01 -2.36
C ILE A 128 -3.39 8.25 -2.17
N GLU A 129 -3.62 8.67 -0.92
CA GLU A 129 -4.37 9.89 -0.63
C GLU A 129 -3.64 11.16 -1.09
N LYS A 130 -2.36 11.28 -0.76
CA LYS A 130 -1.56 12.47 -1.01
C LYS A 130 -1.32 12.72 -2.50
N HIS A 131 -1.20 11.66 -3.29
CA HIS A 131 -0.90 11.72 -4.72
C HIS A 131 -2.10 11.39 -5.60
N TRP A 132 -3.30 11.61 -5.04
CA TRP A 132 -4.52 11.74 -5.83
C TRP A 132 -4.39 12.87 -6.86
#